data_AF-A0A652K3L2-F1
#
_entry.id   AF-A0A652K3L2-F1
#
_cell.length_a   1.000
_cell.length_b   1.000
_cell.length_c   1.000
_cell.angle_alpha   90.00
_cell.angle_beta   90.00
_cell.angle_gamma   90.00
#
_symmetry.space_group_name_H-M   'P 1'
#
loop_
_entity.id
_entity.type
_entity.pdbx_description
1 polymer ?
#
loop_
_entity_poly.entity_id
_entity_poly.type
_entity_poly.pdbx_seq_one_letter_code
_entity_poly.pdbx_strand_id
1 'polypeptide(L)'
;MRPVYQFRQRRERVIAYVRPVKDSHCTFCGAAHSADAGWPRTCPACGQTAYRNPLPVAVALLPVTDGDGTGLVVITRTIEPARGGIALPGGFIDHGEDWRAAVARELREETGIPA
;
A
#
# COMPACT_ATOMS: atom_id res chain seq x y z
N MET A 1 21.29 -58.93 27.63
CA MET A 1 20.41 -57.79 28.01
C MET A 1 21.07 -56.50 27.57
N ARG A 2 20.51 -55.83 26.55
CA ARG A 2 20.92 -54.47 26.14
C ARG A 2 19.70 -53.57 26.27
N PRO A 3 19.77 -52.43 26.97
CA PRO A 3 18.63 -51.57 27.18
C PRO A 3 18.19 -50.93 25.86
N VAL A 4 16.90 -51.06 25.55
CA VAL A 4 16.24 -50.32 24.48
C VAL A 4 15.98 -48.91 25.02
N TYR A 5 16.71 -47.91 24.52
CA TYR A 5 16.39 -46.50 24.78
C TYR A 5 15.20 -46.11 23.89
N GLN A 6 14.00 -46.05 24.47
CA GLN A 6 12.85 -45.44 23.80
C GLN A 6 13.04 -43.93 23.72
N PHE A 7 13.25 -43.42 22.50
CA PHE A 7 13.23 -41.98 22.22
C PHE A 7 11.81 -41.44 22.42
N ARG A 8 11.66 -40.56 23.41
CA ARG A 8 10.46 -39.80 23.76
C ARG A 8 9.95 -39.04 22.52
N GLN A 9 8.66 -39.20 22.19
CA GLN A 9 7.95 -38.56 21.08
C GLN A 9 8.32 -37.07 20.93
N ARG A 10 8.93 -36.68 19.80
CA ARG A 10 8.99 -35.27 19.40
C ARG A 10 7.57 -34.84 19.04
N ARG A 11 6.96 -33.97 19.85
CA ARG A 11 5.75 -33.25 19.44
C ARG A 11 6.12 -32.35 18.28
N GLU A 12 5.68 -32.70 17.07
CA GLU A 12 5.69 -31.80 15.93
C GLU A 12 4.80 -30.60 16.29
N ARG A 13 5.42 -29.46 16.63
CA ARG A 13 4.70 -28.20 16.73
C ARG A 13 4.48 -27.72 15.31
N VAL A 14 3.30 -27.98 14.76
CA VAL A 14 2.81 -27.28 13.58
C VAL A 14 2.65 -25.82 13.98
N ILE A 15 3.60 -24.97 13.59
CA ILE A 15 3.45 -23.52 13.72
C ILE A 15 2.49 -23.10 12.62
N ALA A 16 1.21 -22.94 12.98
CA ALA A 16 0.22 -22.41 12.05
C ALA A 16 0.64 -20.99 11.63
N TYR A 17 0.90 -20.80 10.33
CA TYR A 17 1.16 -19.48 9.77
C TYR A 17 -0.16 -18.71 9.71
N VAL A 18 -0.38 -17.84 10.70
CA VAL A 18 -1.51 -16.90 10.67
C VAL A 18 -1.12 -15.75 9.75
N ARG A 19 -1.94 -15.45 8.74
CA ARG A 19 -1.73 -14.27 7.89
C ARG A 19 -1.68 -13.02 8.77
N PRO A 20 -0.64 -12.18 8.66
CA PRO A 20 -0.57 -10.96 9.43
C PRO A 20 -1.74 -10.05 9.05
N VAL A 21 -2.51 -9.64 10.07
CA VAL A 21 -3.58 -8.66 9.90
C VAL A 21 -2.94 -7.27 9.88
N LYS A 22 -3.10 -6.58 8.75
CA LYS A 22 -2.59 -5.20 8.59
C LYS A 22 -3.14 -4.32 9.73
N ASP A 23 -2.28 -3.47 10.29
CA ASP A 23 -2.62 -2.53 11.34
C ASP A 23 -3.16 -3.19 12.63
N SER A 24 -2.82 -4.45 12.92
CA SER A 24 -3.27 -5.14 14.15
C SER A 24 -2.49 -4.75 15.41
N HIS A 25 -1.34 -4.09 15.27
CA HIS A 25 -0.45 -3.70 16.37
C HIS A 25 -0.10 -2.21 16.29
N CYS A 26 0.21 -1.62 17.45
CA CYS A 26 0.65 -0.24 17.55
C CYS A 26 2.02 -0.08 16.90
N THR A 27 2.15 0.88 15.97
CA THR A 27 3.40 1.18 15.28
C THR A 27 4.48 1.78 16.18
N PHE A 28 4.11 2.31 17.36
CA PHE A 28 5.04 2.92 18.30
C PHE A 28 5.65 1.93 19.29
N CYS A 29 4.87 0.97 19.81
CA CYS A 29 5.33 0.07 20.89
C CYS A 29 5.13 -1.43 20.60
N GLY A 30 4.48 -1.79 19.49
CA GLY A 30 4.24 -3.18 19.10
C GLY A 30 3.12 -3.89 19.87
N ALA A 31 2.44 -3.23 20.82
CA ALA A 31 1.29 -3.82 21.51
C ALA A 31 0.12 -4.08 20.55
N ALA A 32 -0.54 -5.23 20.68
CA ALA A 32 -1.73 -5.55 19.88
C ALA A 32 -2.88 -4.57 20.19
N HIS A 33 -3.59 -4.16 19.15
CA HIS A 33 -4.87 -3.46 19.30
C HIS A 33 -5.98 -4.46 19.60
N SER A 34 -7.04 -4.02 20.28
CA SER A 34 -8.24 -4.84 20.40
C SER A 34 -8.89 -5.03 19.03
N ALA A 35 -9.55 -6.17 18.81
CA ALA A 35 -10.13 -6.50 17.51
C ALA A 35 -11.25 -5.53 17.08
N ASP A 36 -11.88 -4.86 18.05
CA ASP A 36 -12.93 -3.87 17.90
C ASP A 36 -12.42 -2.41 17.87
N ALA A 37 -11.10 -2.19 17.95
CA ALA A 37 -10.53 -0.85 17.91
C ALA A 37 -10.77 -0.16 16.55
N GLY A 38 -11.70 0.80 16.53
CA GLY A 38 -11.98 1.67 15.38
C GLY A 38 -10.89 2.71 15.10
N TRP A 39 -11.12 3.62 14.17
CA TRP A 39 -10.22 4.73 13.88
C TRP A 39 -10.88 6.08 14.21
N PRO A 40 -10.14 7.07 14.75
CA PRO A 40 -8.79 6.92 15.31
C PRO A 40 -8.78 6.03 16.57
N ARG A 41 -7.63 5.48 16.93
CA ARG A 41 -7.47 4.60 18.10
C ARG A 41 -6.25 4.96 18.91
N THR A 42 -6.43 4.98 20.23
CA THR A 42 -5.36 5.17 21.20
C THR A 42 -4.87 3.82 21.71
N CYS A 43 -3.56 3.60 21.69
CA CYS A 43 -2.96 2.38 22.22
C CYS A 43 -3.10 2.34 23.76
N PRO A 44 -3.69 1.30 24.35
CA PRO A 44 -3.83 1.22 25.81
C PRO A 44 -2.49 1.01 26.55
N ALA A 45 -1.45 0.56 25.86
CA ALA A 45 -0.15 0.29 26.47
C ALA A 45 0.77 1.54 26.54
N CYS A 46 0.75 2.40 25.52
CA CYS A 46 1.66 3.55 25.45
C CYS A 46 0.97 4.91 25.25
N GLY A 47 -0.36 4.93 25.12
CA GLY A 47 -1.15 6.17 24.97
C GLY A 47 -1.06 6.84 23.61
N GLN A 48 -0.32 6.31 22.63
CA GLN A 48 -0.21 6.90 21.30
C GLN A 48 -1.49 6.70 20.47
N THR A 49 -1.96 7.77 19.82
CA THR A 49 -3.13 7.72 18.93
C THR A 49 -2.69 7.55 17.48
N ALA A 50 -3.24 6.53 16.82
CA ALA A 50 -3.05 6.29 15.39
C ALA A 50 -4.32 6.71 14.62
N TYR A 51 -4.12 7.29 13.44
CA TYR A 51 -5.16 7.74 12.52
C TYR A 51 -5.09 6.95 11.21
N ARG A 52 -6.23 6.83 10.53
CA ARG A 52 -6.30 6.26 9.17
C ARG A 52 -6.54 7.39 8.18
N ASN A 53 -5.45 7.96 7.70
CA ASN A 53 -5.50 9.08 6.78
C ASN A 53 -5.54 8.57 5.32
N PRO A 54 -6.27 9.26 4.43
CA PRO A 54 -6.19 8.97 3.00
C PRO A 54 -4.78 9.27 2.47
N LEU A 55 -4.37 8.52 1.44
CA LEU A 55 -3.15 8.81 0.68
C LEU A 55 -3.53 9.71 -0.50
N PRO A 56 -2.99 10.94 -0.59
CA PRO A 56 -3.29 11.84 -1.70
C PRO A 56 -2.65 11.34 -3.01
N VAL A 57 -3.38 11.51 -4.11
CA VAL A 57 -2.97 11.10 -5.46
C VAL A 57 -3.15 12.29 -6.41
N ALA A 58 -2.16 12.51 -7.25
CA ALA A 58 -2.15 13.48 -8.33
C ALA A 58 -2.51 12.78 -9.65
N VAL A 59 -3.39 13.38 -10.46
CA VAL A 59 -3.79 12.85 -11.77
C VAL A 59 -3.69 13.95 -12.83
N ALA A 60 -3.01 13.66 -13.93
CA ALA A 60 -2.85 14.60 -15.04
C ALA A 60 -4.02 14.49 -16.04
N LEU A 61 -4.62 15.64 -16.37
CA LEU A 61 -5.52 15.79 -17.50
C LEU A 61 -4.82 16.62 -18.57
N LEU A 62 -4.00 15.96 -19.39
CA LEU A 62 -3.24 16.63 -20.45
C LEU A 62 -4.01 16.55 -21.78
N PRO A 63 -4.60 17.66 -22.27
CA PRO A 63 -5.23 17.69 -23.58
C PRO A 63 -4.19 17.60 -24.69
N VAL A 64 -4.52 16.86 -25.74
CA VAL A 64 -3.75 16.78 -26.99
C VAL A 64 -4.70 17.05 -28.16
N THR A 65 -4.27 17.88 -29.10
CA THR A 65 -5.05 18.23 -30.29
C THR A 65 -4.28 17.84 -31.55
N ASP A 66 -4.94 17.13 -32.45
CA ASP A 66 -4.42 16.75 -33.75
C ASP A 66 -5.47 16.96 -34.86
N GLY A 67 -5.25 16.35 -36.03
CA GLY A 67 -6.18 16.46 -37.17
C GLY A 67 -7.56 15.84 -36.91
N ASP A 68 -7.68 14.94 -35.94
CA ASP A 68 -8.92 14.23 -35.60
C ASP A 68 -9.71 14.91 -34.47
N GLY A 69 -9.12 15.92 -33.81
CA GLY A 69 -9.77 16.73 -32.78
C GLY A 69 -8.95 16.86 -31.51
N THR A 70 -9.63 17.00 -30.36
CA THR A 70 -8.97 17.10 -29.05
C THR A 70 -9.30 15.89 -28.20
N GLY A 71 -8.27 15.24 -27.66
CA GLY A 71 -8.35 14.12 -26.72
C GLY A 71 -7.51 14.38 -25.45
N LEU A 72 -7.37 13.34 -24.63
CA LEU A 72 -6.51 13.35 -23.44
C LEU A 72 -5.40 12.30 -23.58
N VAL A 73 -4.23 12.60 -23.03
CA VAL A 73 -3.18 11.59 -22.84
C VAL A 73 -3.65 10.53 -21.85
N VAL A 74 -3.44 9.26 -22.23
CA VAL A 74 -3.76 8.10 -21.41
C VAL A 74 -2.60 7.11 -21.41
N ILE A 75 -2.56 6.26 -20.40
CA ILE A 75 -1.61 5.15 -20.25
C ILE A 75 -2.34 3.81 -20.24
N THR A 76 -1.60 2.74 -20.55
CA THR A 76 -2.06 1.36 -20.35
C THR A 76 -1.52 0.82 -19.03
N ARG A 77 -2.42 0.37 -18.16
CA ARG A 77 -2.07 -0.16 -16.83
C ARG A 77 -1.21 -1.42 -16.93
N THR A 78 -0.10 -1.47 -16.20
CA THR A 78 0.84 -2.61 -16.21
C THR A 78 0.67 -3.54 -14.99
N ILE A 79 -0.14 -3.15 -14.00
CA ILE A 79 -0.33 -3.84 -12.73
C ILE A 79 -1.81 -4.19 -12.47
N GLU A 80 -2.04 -5.24 -11.67
CA GLU A 80 -3.38 -5.57 -11.19
C GLU A 80 -3.81 -4.65 -10.02
N PRO A 81 -5.11 -4.41 -9.83
CA PRO A 81 -6.23 -4.85 -10.68
C PRO A 81 -6.30 -4.09 -12.02
N ALA A 82 -6.88 -4.72 -13.05
CA ALA A 82 -7.15 -4.14 -14.37
C ALA A 82 -5.89 -3.84 -15.21
N ARG A 83 -4.93 -4.77 -15.20
CA ARG A 83 -3.82 -4.76 -16.15
C ARG A 83 -4.37 -4.74 -17.59
N GLY A 84 -3.74 -3.96 -18.47
CA GLY A 84 -4.17 -3.76 -19.85
C GLY A 84 -5.30 -2.75 -20.03
N GLY A 85 -5.92 -2.27 -18.95
CA GLY A 85 -6.91 -1.20 -18.99
C GLY A 85 -6.30 0.17 -19.26
N ILE A 86 -7.15 1.12 -19.65
CA ILE A 86 -6.79 2.53 -19.87
C ILE A 86 -6.90 3.31 -18.56
N ALA A 87 -5.94 4.20 -18.29
CA ALA A 87 -5.98 5.14 -17.17
C ALA A 87 -5.39 6.49 -17.57
N LEU A 88 -5.68 7.52 -16.77
CA LEU A 88 -4.96 8.79 -16.83
C LEU A 88 -3.61 8.63 -16.12
N PRO A 89 -2.56 9.36 -16.54
CA PRO A 89 -1.29 9.36 -15.83
C PRO A 89 -1.45 9.92 -14.41
N GLY A 90 -0.81 9.31 -13.42
CA GLY A 90 -0.90 9.78 -12.05
C GLY A 90 -0.45 8.79 -10.98
N GLY A 91 -0.11 9.33 -9.82
CA GLY A 91 0.45 8.57 -8.70
C GLY A 91 0.38 9.32 -7.37
N PHE A 92 0.99 8.74 -6.34
CA PHE A 92 0.93 9.30 -4.98
C PHE A 92 1.70 10.62 -4.90
N ILE A 93 1.19 11.54 -4.09
CA ILE A 93 1.93 12.75 -3.72
C ILE A 93 2.89 12.37 -2.58
N ASP A 94 4.17 12.63 -2.79
CA ASP A 94 5.19 12.33 -1.80
C ASP A 94 5.14 13.26 -0.58
N HIS A 95 5.69 12.81 0.54
CA HIS A 95 5.69 13.60 1.76
C HIS A 95 6.47 14.91 1.57
N GLY A 96 5.77 16.04 1.69
CA GLY A 96 6.35 17.38 1.51
C GLY A 96 6.39 17.86 0.06
N GLU A 97 5.87 17.08 -0.88
CA GLU A 97 5.78 17.45 -2.30
C GLU A 97 4.58 18.40 -2.55
N ASP A 98 4.79 19.45 -3.35
CA ASP A 98 3.66 20.25 -3.86
C ASP A 98 2.88 19.44 -4.89
N TRP A 99 1.56 19.51 -4.84
CA TRP A 99 0.71 18.70 -5.71
C TRP A 99 0.95 18.97 -7.20
N ARG A 100 1.38 20.17 -7.61
CA ARG A 100 1.71 20.46 -9.01
C ARG A 100 2.99 19.76 -9.44
N ALA A 101 3.98 19.72 -8.56
CA ALA A 101 5.22 19.00 -8.79
C ALA A 101 4.95 17.49 -8.92
N ALA A 102 4.07 16.94 -8.07
CA ALA A 102 3.65 15.55 -8.16
C ALA A 102 3.00 15.23 -9.52
N VAL A 103 2.03 16.05 -9.97
CA VAL A 103 1.38 15.85 -11.29
C VAL A 103 2.40 15.88 -12.43
N ALA A 104 3.34 16.83 -12.42
CA ALA A 104 4.37 16.95 -13.45
C ALA A 104 5.35 15.77 -13.44
N ARG A 105 5.78 15.33 -12.25
CA ARG A 105 6.66 14.17 -12.06
C ARG A 105 6.01 12.89 -12.60
N GLU A 106 4.79 12.60 -12.16
CA GLU A 106 4.05 11.39 -12.56
C GLU A 106 3.78 11.36 -14.07
N LEU A 107 3.35 12.49 -14.65
CA LEU A 107 3.17 12.60 -16.10
C LEU A 107 4.46 12.24 -16.85
N ARG A 108 5.60 12.80 -16.42
CA ARG A 108 6.90 12.54 -17.05
C ARG A 108 7.36 11.10 -16.87
N GLU A 109 7.20 10.53 -15.68
CA GLU A 109 7.63 9.15 -15.39
C GLU A 109 6.85 8.11 -16.18
N GLU A 110 5.55 8.29 -16.35
CA GLU A 110 4.69 7.31 -17.02
C GLU A 110 4.61 7.50 -18.55
N THR A 111 4.80 8.72 -19.05
CA THR A 111 4.61 9.05 -20.48
C THR A 111 5.86 9.60 -21.18
N GLY A 112 6.86 10.06 -20.43
CA GLY A 112 8.03 10.76 -20.97
C GLY A 112 7.80 12.24 -21.33
N ILE A 113 6.58 12.76 -21.20
CA ILE A 113 6.24 14.14 -21.55
C ILE A 113 6.72 15.09 -20.44
N PRO A 114 7.52 16.14 -20.74
CA PRO A 114 7.91 17.15 -19.77
C PRO A 114 6.75 18.13 -19.49
N ALA A 115 6.68 18.65 -18.26
CA ALA A 115 5.71 19.64 -17.81
C ALA A 115 6.37 20.73 -16.97
#